data_AF-A0A8D8AS72-F1
#
_entry.id   AF-A0A8D8AS72-F1
#
_cell.length_a   1.000
_cell.length_b   1.000
_cell.length_c   1.000
_cell.angle_alpha   90.00
_cell.angle_beta   90.00
_cell.angle_gamma   90.00
#
_symmetry.space_group_name_H-M   'P 1'
#
loop_
_entity.id
_entity.type
_entity.pdbx_description
1 polymer ?
#
loop_
_entity_poly.entity_id
_entity_poly.type
_entity_poly.pdbx_seq_one_letter_code
_entity_poly.pdbx_strand_id
1 'polypeptide(L)'
;MEDLSQAEDTDTISNWKNIIQYCKENNEQFVDDSFPPAPKSLYYNPHSSVETNPVVQWRRPHAITCDGGNCHTWTVFRTPLPSDICQGVLGNCWLLSALAVLAEREDLVRNVLVTKEISQQGVYQVRLCKDGKWTTVIVDDLLPCDKKGNLVYSQAKRRQLWVPIIEKAVAKVHGCYEALVSGRAIEGLATLTGAPCESIPLQPSSITLPSEDELDKDLIWAQLLSSRMAQFLMGASCGGGNMKVDEAEYQSKGLRPRHAYSVLDVKDIQGHRLLKLRNPWGHFSWQGDWSDVSECWSDELRNILIPHGGSEGVFWISFEDVLKYFDCIDICKVRSGWSEVRLLGTLQPLCATSCVLLTALEPTEAEFTLFQEGQRNSEKSQRSQLDLCIAVFRTRNSENSKVGRLVEHSKRQVRGFVGCHKMLERDLYILVCLAFNHWHTGIEDPSLYPQCVLALHSSKNLFVERIAPPPYLLADAIISLTLTKGQRHEGREGMTTFYLTKGWAGLVVMVENRHEKKWIHVKCDCQESYNVVSTRGELVTIDSVPPMQRQVVIVLTQLEGSGGFSIAHRLTHRLANSSGLHDWGPPSATHCPPIDNVTDLHAPRMIV
;
A
#
# COMPACT_ATOMS: atom_id res chain seq x y z
N MET A 1 -17.51 -10.83 15.90
CA MET A 1 -16.08 -10.48 15.96
C MET A 1 -15.90 -9.00 15.60
N GLU A 2 -16.76 -8.14 16.14
CA GLU A 2 -16.71 -6.66 16.08
C GLU A 2 -16.12 -6.06 17.38
N ASP A 3 -15.75 -6.91 18.35
CA ASP A 3 -15.49 -6.50 19.74
C ASP A 3 -14.26 -5.61 19.95
N LEU A 4 -13.18 -5.78 19.19
CA LEU A 4 -11.92 -5.06 19.46
C LEU A 4 -11.93 -3.61 18.97
N SER A 5 -12.52 -3.34 17.79
CA SER A 5 -12.70 -1.95 17.32
C SER A 5 -13.75 -1.23 18.16
N GLN A 6 -14.82 -1.93 18.56
CA GLN A 6 -15.83 -1.37 19.46
C GLN A 6 -15.26 -1.05 20.84
N ALA A 7 -14.39 -1.90 21.40
CA ALA A 7 -13.73 -1.66 22.68
C ALA A 7 -12.76 -0.45 22.64
N GLU A 8 -11.90 -0.36 21.61
CA GLU A 8 -10.98 0.78 21.45
C GLU A 8 -11.73 2.11 21.18
N ASP A 9 -12.83 2.06 20.42
CA ASP A 9 -13.70 3.22 20.23
C ASP A 9 -14.39 3.61 21.54
N THR A 10 -14.83 2.66 22.38
CA THR A 10 -15.43 2.99 23.69
C THR A 10 -14.44 3.62 24.67
N ASP A 11 -13.21 3.12 24.74
CA ASP A 11 -12.17 3.68 25.60
C ASP A 11 -11.77 5.09 25.16
N THR A 12 -11.65 5.31 23.84
CA THR A 12 -11.32 6.63 23.30
C THR A 12 -12.43 7.64 23.53
N ILE A 13 -13.70 7.23 23.39
CA ILE A 13 -14.85 8.07 23.70
C ILE A 13 -14.87 8.43 25.19
N SER A 14 -14.59 7.46 26.07
CA SER A 14 -14.51 7.68 27.51
C SER A 14 -13.41 8.68 27.86
N ASN A 15 -12.20 8.48 27.32
CA ASN A 15 -11.07 9.38 27.51
C ASN A 15 -11.39 10.80 27.04
N TRP A 16 -11.97 10.96 25.84
CA TRP A 16 -12.37 12.27 25.34
C TRP A 16 -13.39 12.97 26.24
N LYS A 17 -14.41 12.24 26.73
CA LYS A 17 -15.39 12.79 27.68
C LYS A 17 -14.72 13.27 28.97
N ASN A 18 -13.78 12.50 29.50
CA ASN A 18 -13.03 12.86 30.70
C ASN A 18 -12.19 14.13 30.49
N ILE A 19 -11.49 14.23 29.34
CA ILE A 19 -10.73 15.43 28.97
C ILE A 19 -11.65 16.66 28.89
N ILE A 20 -12.78 16.55 28.19
CA ILE A 20 -13.75 17.64 28.07
C ILE A 20 -14.27 18.08 29.44
N GLN A 21 -14.62 17.11 30.29
CA GLN A 21 -15.14 17.39 31.63
C GLN A 21 -14.10 18.09 32.50
N TYR A 22 -12.86 17.58 32.51
CA TYR A 22 -11.76 18.18 33.24
C TYR A 22 -11.48 19.63 32.80
N CYS A 23 -11.39 19.87 31.48
CA CYS A 23 -11.19 21.21 30.94
C CYS A 23 -12.32 22.18 31.32
N LYS A 24 -13.58 21.71 31.35
CA LYS A 24 -14.72 22.52 31.79
C LYS A 24 -14.67 22.86 33.28
N GLU A 25 -14.36 21.89 34.13
CA GLU A 25 -14.30 22.07 35.59
C GLU A 25 -13.19 23.05 36.00
N ASN A 26 -12.05 23.00 35.29
CA ASN A 26 -10.90 23.85 35.59
C ASN A 26 -10.90 25.18 34.79
N ASN A 27 -11.86 25.38 33.89
CA ASN A 27 -11.92 26.53 32.98
C ASN A 27 -10.63 26.70 32.15
N GLU A 28 -10.08 25.58 31.69
CA GLU A 28 -8.86 25.50 30.90
C GLU A 28 -9.15 24.94 29.50
N GLN A 29 -8.26 25.23 28.54
CA GLN A 29 -8.30 24.63 27.21
C GLN A 29 -7.31 23.47 27.15
N PHE A 30 -7.71 22.40 26.46
CA PHE A 30 -6.88 21.21 26.33
C PHE A 30 -5.56 21.50 25.62
N VAL A 31 -4.50 20.94 26.17
CA VAL A 31 -3.17 20.87 25.58
C VAL A 31 -2.79 19.40 25.56
N ASP A 32 -2.38 18.91 24.39
CA ASP A 32 -2.07 17.50 24.17
C ASP A 32 -0.66 17.18 24.64
N ASP A 33 -0.53 16.63 25.85
CA ASP A 33 0.76 16.26 26.44
C ASP A 33 1.53 15.21 25.62
N SER A 34 0.81 14.36 24.88
CA SER A 34 1.41 13.34 24.01
C SER A 34 1.94 13.92 22.69
N PHE A 35 1.44 15.10 22.28
CA PHE A 35 1.89 15.82 21.09
C PHE A 35 1.91 17.34 21.34
N PRO A 36 2.77 17.83 22.27
CA PRO A 36 2.69 19.18 22.79
C PRO A 36 3.20 20.21 21.79
N PRO A 37 2.90 21.51 21.99
CA PRO A 37 3.38 22.61 21.15
C PRO A 37 4.89 22.89 21.34
N ALA A 38 5.74 21.91 21.03
CA ALA A 38 7.17 21.91 21.28
C ALA A 38 7.96 21.34 20.09
N PRO A 39 9.29 21.60 20.00
CA PRO A 39 10.12 21.11 18.90
C PRO A 39 10.06 19.58 18.66
N LYS A 40 9.82 18.77 19.71
CA LYS A 40 9.65 17.31 19.57
C LYS A 40 8.45 16.88 18.72
N SER A 41 7.44 17.73 18.60
CA SER A 41 6.28 17.48 17.74
C SER A 41 6.53 17.94 16.30
N LEU A 42 7.57 18.75 16.07
CA LEU A 42 7.96 19.25 14.76
C LEU A 42 9.00 18.34 14.09
N TYR A 43 9.98 17.84 14.85
CA TYR A 43 11.18 17.20 14.31
C TYR A 43 11.53 15.88 15.01
N TYR A 44 12.23 15.01 14.30
CA TYR A 44 12.82 13.79 14.86
C TYR A 44 13.88 14.10 15.92
N ASN A 45 14.76 15.05 15.63
CA ASN A 45 15.82 15.48 16.54
C ASN A 45 15.67 16.98 16.87
N PRO A 46 15.02 17.32 18.00
CA PRO A 46 14.77 18.68 18.45
C PRO A 46 16.00 19.60 18.56
N HIS A 47 17.19 19.02 18.75
CA HIS A 47 18.42 19.77 19.02
C HIS A 47 19.17 20.18 17.75
N SER A 48 18.88 19.54 16.62
CA SER A 48 19.64 19.70 15.37
C SER A 48 19.09 20.79 14.43
N SER A 49 17.81 21.16 14.57
CA SER A 49 17.04 21.92 13.57
C SER A 49 16.74 23.38 13.95
N VAL A 50 17.52 23.97 14.87
CA VAL A 50 17.21 25.29 15.46
C VAL A 50 17.47 26.48 14.51
N GLU A 51 18.43 26.37 13.58
CA GLU A 51 18.88 27.55 12.81
C GLU A 51 17.96 27.96 11.64
N THR A 52 16.99 27.14 11.24
CA THR A 52 16.08 27.42 10.10
C THR A 52 14.61 27.05 10.36
N ASN A 53 14.16 26.93 11.62
CA ASN A 53 12.78 26.56 11.91
C ASN A 53 11.79 27.69 11.53
N PRO A 54 10.86 27.47 10.57
CA PRO A 54 9.84 28.45 10.20
C PRO A 54 8.76 28.65 11.29
N VAL A 55 8.58 27.67 12.17
CA VAL A 55 7.64 27.71 13.29
C VAL A 55 8.27 28.40 14.49
N VAL A 56 7.69 29.51 14.92
CA VAL A 56 8.17 30.29 16.08
C VAL A 56 7.19 30.26 17.24
N GLN A 57 5.91 30.00 16.97
CA GLN A 57 4.86 30.00 17.98
C GLN A 57 3.75 29.02 17.59
N TRP A 58 2.98 28.58 18.59
CA TRP A 58 1.78 27.78 18.38
C TRP A 58 0.57 28.60 18.78
N ARG A 59 -0.45 28.67 17.92
CA ARG A 59 -1.64 29.49 18.16
C ARG A 59 -2.92 28.71 17.95
N ARG A 60 -3.93 29.02 18.77
CA ARG A 60 -5.30 28.55 18.59
C ARG A 60 -6.00 29.35 17.48
N PRO A 61 -7.10 28.83 16.89
CA PRO A 61 -7.77 29.45 15.75
C PRO A 61 -8.04 30.96 15.91
N HIS A 62 -8.57 31.38 17.06
CA HIS A 62 -8.90 32.78 17.33
C HIS A 62 -7.68 33.74 17.37
N ALA A 63 -6.46 33.21 17.51
CA ALA A 63 -5.22 34.00 17.59
C ALA A 63 -4.39 33.94 16.29
N ILE A 64 -4.80 33.16 15.30
CA ILE A 64 -4.12 33.02 14.01
C ILE A 64 -4.39 34.26 13.14
N THR A 65 -3.33 34.79 12.53
CA THR A 65 -3.40 35.86 11.55
C THR A 65 -3.87 35.29 10.22
N CYS A 66 -4.79 35.97 9.53
CA CYS A 66 -5.24 35.58 8.20
C CYS A 66 -5.12 36.77 7.24
N ASP A 67 -4.43 36.56 6.12
CA ASP A 67 -4.33 37.55 5.05
C ASP A 67 -5.66 37.58 4.28
N GLY A 68 -6.37 38.71 4.31
CA GLY A 68 -7.67 38.91 3.66
C GLY A 68 -8.75 39.41 4.61
N GLY A 69 -9.54 40.39 4.15
CA GLY A 69 -10.54 41.13 4.91
C GLY A 69 -11.41 40.28 5.84
N ASN A 70 -11.75 40.86 6.98
CA ASN A 70 -12.23 40.22 8.21
C ASN A 70 -13.68 39.69 8.15
N CYS A 71 -14.08 38.92 7.12
CA CYS A 71 -15.50 38.56 6.92
C CYS A 71 -15.93 37.15 7.35
N HIS A 72 -15.01 36.24 7.69
CA HIS A 72 -15.37 34.86 8.07
C HIS A 72 -14.96 34.53 9.51
N THR A 73 -15.82 33.88 10.27
CA THR A 73 -15.45 33.22 11.54
C THR A 73 -14.79 31.87 11.28
N TRP A 74 -13.96 31.41 12.21
CA TRP A 74 -13.41 30.05 12.15
C TRP A 74 -14.52 29.01 12.32
N THR A 75 -14.47 27.97 11.51
CA THR A 75 -15.34 26.79 11.62
C THR A 75 -14.51 25.54 11.35
N VAL A 76 -15.01 24.38 11.76
CA VAL A 76 -14.38 23.11 11.35
C VAL A 76 -14.64 22.87 9.87
N PHE A 77 -15.91 22.88 9.50
CA PHE A 77 -16.39 22.65 8.14
C PHE A 77 -17.30 23.81 7.70
N ARG A 78 -17.14 24.22 6.45
CA ARG A 78 -18.22 24.82 5.66
C ARG A 78 -18.72 23.69 4.74
N THR A 79 -18.40 23.80 3.47
CA THR A 79 -18.48 22.70 2.50
C THR A 79 -17.03 22.36 2.15
N PRO A 80 -16.47 21.24 2.61
CA PRO A 80 -15.12 20.82 2.23
C PRO A 80 -15.04 20.78 0.72
N LEU A 81 -14.21 21.63 0.15
CA LEU A 81 -13.88 21.58 -1.27
C LEU A 81 -12.41 21.23 -1.38
N PRO A 82 -12.03 20.47 -2.41
CA PRO A 82 -10.62 20.28 -2.73
C PRO A 82 -9.93 21.66 -2.86
N SER A 83 -10.64 22.70 -3.35
CA SER A 83 -10.13 24.09 -3.57
C SER A 83 -9.74 24.81 -2.29
N ASP A 84 -10.19 24.31 -1.14
CA ASP A 84 -9.82 24.89 0.14
C ASP A 84 -8.41 24.53 0.58
N ILE A 85 -7.86 23.41 0.11
CA ILE A 85 -6.58 22.90 0.60
C ILE A 85 -5.44 23.76 0.05
N CYS A 86 -4.63 24.30 0.95
CA CYS A 86 -3.39 24.97 0.63
C CYS A 86 -2.24 24.27 1.37
N GLN A 87 -1.23 23.82 0.63
CA GLN A 87 -0.02 23.27 1.22
C GLN A 87 0.85 24.39 1.82
N GLY A 88 1.39 24.14 3.01
CA GLY A 88 2.40 25.00 3.63
C GLY A 88 3.82 24.65 3.20
N VAL A 89 4.79 24.91 4.06
CA VAL A 89 6.22 24.68 3.74
C VAL A 89 6.66 23.21 3.85
N LEU A 90 5.81 22.33 4.38
CA LEU A 90 6.13 20.92 4.63
C LEU A 90 6.04 20.10 3.34
N GLY A 91 6.99 19.19 3.12
CA GLY A 91 7.04 18.29 1.95
C GLY A 91 6.04 17.12 1.98
N ASN A 92 4.80 17.34 2.43
CA ASN A 92 3.78 16.30 2.64
C ASN A 92 2.67 16.31 1.57
N CYS A 93 3.01 16.73 0.34
CA CYS A 93 2.06 16.84 -0.77
C CYS A 93 1.25 15.57 -1.04
N TRP A 94 1.80 14.39 -0.74
CA TRP A 94 1.12 13.10 -0.84
C TRP A 94 -0.15 13.03 0.02
N LEU A 95 -0.10 13.56 1.25
CA LEU A 95 -1.23 13.59 2.17
C LEU A 95 -2.25 14.64 1.75
N LEU A 96 -1.80 15.83 1.39
CA LEU A 96 -2.69 16.92 0.97
C LEU A 96 -3.37 16.62 -0.37
N SER A 97 -2.70 15.94 -1.28
CA SER A 97 -3.30 15.42 -2.51
C SER A 97 -4.35 14.35 -2.19
N ALA A 98 -4.07 13.42 -1.28
CA ALA A 98 -5.05 12.44 -0.85
C ALA A 98 -6.27 13.09 -0.19
N LEU A 99 -6.08 14.14 0.62
CA LEU A 99 -7.18 14.94 1.19
C LEU A 99 -7.95 15.71 0.12
N ALA A 100 -7.29 16.21 -0.92
CA ALA A 100 -7.93 16.89 -2.05
C ALA A 100 -8.85 15.91 -2.80
N VAL A 101 -8.34 14.72 -3.11
CA VAL A 101 -9.14 13.65 -3.71
C VAL A 101 -10.30 13.26 -2.78
N LEU A 102 -10.04 13.11 -1.48
CA LEU A 102 -11.07 12.78 -0.48
C LEU A 102 -12.19 13.84 -0.43
N ALA A 103 -11.84 15.12 -0.57
CA ALA A 103 -12.76 16.24 -0.51
C ALA A 103 -13.73 16.34 -1.70
N GLU A 104 -13.53 15.57 -2.78
CA GLU A 104 -14.55 15.35 -3.81
C GLU A 104 -15.79 14.65 -3.24
N ARG A 105 -15.64 13.97 -2.10
CA ARG A 105 -16.68 13.29 -1.35
C ARG A 105 -16.73 13.78 0.09
N GLU A 106 -17.56 14.79 0.33
CA GLU A 106 -17.72 15.42 1.64
C GLU A 106 -18.02 14.42 2.78
N ASP A 107 -18.77 13.35 2.49
CA ASP A 107 -19.07 12.29 3.46
C ASP A 107 -17.81 11.62 4.01
N LEU A 108 -16.80 11.41 3.16
CA LEU A 108 -15.55 10.77 3.56
C LEU A 108 -14.69 11.69 4.43
N VAL A 109 -14.62 12.98 4.11
CA VAL A 109 -13.90 13.96 4.94
C VAL A 109 -14.53 14.05 6.34
N ARG A 110 -15.86 14.04 6.40
CA ARG A 110 -16.61 14.08 7.66
C ARG A 110 -16.51 12.80 8.48
N ASN A 111 -16.17 11.66 7.85
CA ASN A 111 -15.88 10.42 8.56
C ASN A 111 -14.48 10.41 9.18
N VAL A 112 -13.53 11.13 8.58
CA VAL A 112 -12.16 11.29 9.11
C VAL A 112 -12.15 12.23 10.31
N LEU A 113 -12.73 13.42 10.22
CA LEU A 113 -12.77 14.36 11.35
C LEU A 113 -14.13 14.27 12.07
N VAL A 114 -14.13 13.51 13.17
CA VAL A 114 -15.32 13.17 13.96
C VAL A 114 -15.91 14.39 14.66
N THR A 115 -15.06 15.30 15.15
CA THR A 115 -15.50 16.57 15.74
C THR A 115 -15.89 17.55 14.65
N LYS A 116 -17.20 17.76 14.44
CA LYS A 116 -17.76 18.53 13.31
C LYS A 116 -17.92 20.03 13.57
N GLU A 117 -17.82 20.46 14.83
CA GLU A 117 -18.03 21.83 15.28
C GLU A 117 -16.81 22.34 16.05
N ILE A 118 -16.69 23.67 16.19
CA ILE A 118 -15.60 24.27 16.98
C ILE A 118 -15.71 23.81 18.43
N SER A 119 -14.64 23.18 18.91
CA SER A 119 -14.55 22.73 20.29
C SER A 119 -14.14 23.88 21.19
N GLN A 120 -14.99 24.26 22.15
CA GLN A 120 -14.69 25.36 23.10
C GLN A 120 -13.48 25.04 24.00
N GLN A 121 -13.31 23.76 24.33
CA GLN A 121 -12.18 23.24 25.09
C GLN A 121 -10.95 22.98 24.20
N GLY A 122 -11.06 23.18 22.88
CA GLY A 122 -9.96 22.98 21.93
C GLY A 122 -9.62 21.51 21.64
N VAL A 123 -10.52 20.56 21.95
CA VAL A 123 -10.31 19.11 21.76
C VAL A 123 -10.99 18.61 20.48
N TYR A 124 -10.25 17.92 19.61
CA TYR A 124 -10.75 17.37 18.34
C TYR A 124 -10.42 15.88 18.22
N GLN A 125 -11.33 15.11 17.65
CA GLN A 125 -11.19 13.69 17.36
C GLN A 125 -11.05 13.46 15.86
N VAL A 126 -9.99 12.75 15.45
CA VAL A 126 -9.72 12.38 14.07
C VAL A 126 -9.57 10.86 13.96
N ARG A 127 -10.38 10.22 13.13
CA ARG A 127 -10.33 8.79 12.86
C ARG A 127 -9.42 8.51 11.65
N LEU A 128 -8.38 7.72 11.87
CA LEU A 128 -7.39 7.34 10.85
C LEU A 128 -7.23 5.83 10.82
N CYS A 129 -6.96 5.26 9.64
CA CYS A 129 -6.66 3.84 9.45
C CYS A 129 -5.15 3.63 9.29
N LYS A 130 -4.42 3.56 10.41
CA LYS A 130 -2.97 3.35 10.41
C LYS A 130 -2.64 1.88 10.23
N ASP A 131 -1.93 1.54 9.15
CA ASP A 131 -1.46 0.17 8.87
C ASP A 131 -2.58 -0.88 8.91
N GLY A 132 -3.75 -0.49 8.40
CA GLY A 132 -4.95 -1.33 8.40
C GLY A 132 -5.72 -1.35 9.72
N LYS A 133 -5.30 -0.62 10.76
CA LYS A 133 -6.03 -0.49 12.03
C LYS A 133 -6.72 0.86 12.13
N TRP A 134 -8.03 0.86 12.37
CA TRP A 134 -8.77 2.07 12.68
C TRP A 134 -8.43 2.56 14.09
N THR A 135 -8.01 3.82 14.19
CA THR A 135 -7.61 4.47 15.45
C THR A 135 -8.22 5.87 15.50
N THR A 136 -8.87 6.20 16.62
CA THR A 136 -9.35 7.57 16.87
C THR A 136 -8.29 8.34 17.65
N VAL A 137 -7.77 9.40 17.03
CA VAL A 137 -6.70 10.24 17.55
C VAL A 137 -7.30 11.53 18.10
N ILE A 138 -7.01 11.82 19.37
CA ILE A 138 -7.38 13.08 20.02
C ILE A 138 -6.23 14.07 19.82
N VAL A 139 -6.53 15.29 19.39
CA VAL A 139 -5.57 16.40 19.26
C VAL A 139 -6.17 17.70 19.78
N ASP A 140 -5.32 18.62 20.21
CA ASP A 140 -5.72 20.01 20.47
C ASP A 140 -5.67 20.89 19.19
N ASP A 141 -6.22 22.11 19.24
CA ASP A 141 -6.17 23.10 18.15
C ASP A 141 -5.04 24.14 18.21
N LEU A 142 -3.96 23.88 18.95
CA LEU A 142 -2.73 24.66 18.82
C LEU A 142 -2.04 24.29 17.50
N LEU A 143 -1.88 25.27 16.61
CA LEU A 143 -1.31 25.07 15.28
C LEU A 143 0.02 25.83 15.09
N PRO A 144 1.02 25.22 14.40
CA PRO A 144 2.31 25.84 14.12
C PRO A 144 2.20 27.12 13.28
N CYS A 145 2.74 28.22 13.80
CA CYS A 145 2.70 29.54 13.18
C CYS A 145 4.07 30.21 13.09
N ASP A 146 4.23 31.08 12.09
CA ASP A 146 5.42 31.90 11.88
C ASP A 146 5.45 33.11 12.83
N LYS A 147 6.46 33.97 12.70
CA LYS A 147 6.58 35.21 13.53
C LYS A 147 5.38 36.17 13.34
N LYS A 148 4.74 36.18 12.18
CA LYS A 148 3.59 37.04 11.85
C LYS A 148 2.26 36.45 12.35
N GLY A 149 2.28 35.20 12.82
CA GLY A 149 1.09 34.48 13.30
C GLY A 149 0.33 33.77 12.18
N ASN A 150 0.93 33.62 11.00
CA ASN A 150 0.38 32.85 9.89
C ASN A 150 0.72 31.37 10.06
N LEU A 151 -0.19 30.49 9.63
CA LEU A 151 0.03 29.04 9.63
C LEU A 151 1.22 28.66 8.73
N VAL A 152 2.12 27.83 9.26
CA VAL A 152 3.35 27.40 8.55
C VAL A 152 3.11 26.17 7.67
N TYR A 153 2.28 25.24 8.15
CA TYR A 153 1.95 24.01 7.44
C TYR A 153 0.63 24.16 6.68
N SER A 154 -0.18 23.12 6.58
CA SER A 154 -1.41 23.17 5.78
C SER A 154 -2.39 24.23 6.27
N GLN A 155 -3.15 24.78 5.32
CA GLN A 155 -4.22 25.72 5.58
C GLN A 155 -5.45 25.30 4.80
N ALA A 156 -6.63 25.67 5.32
CA ALA A 156 -7.87 25.58 4.58
C ALA A 156 -8.43 26.98 4.33
N LYS A 157 -8.71 27.32 3.06
CA LYS A 157 -9.38 28.57 2.71
C LYS A 157 -10.72 28.69 3.43
N ARG A 158 -11.21 29.93 3.51
CA ARG A 158 -12.49 30.28 4.19
C ARG A 158 -12.49 29.99 5.70
N ARG A 159 -11.30 30.05 6.33
CA ARG A 159 -11.05 29.88 7.78
C ARG A 159 -11.66 28.57 8.30
N GLN A 160 -11.27 27.46 7.68
CA GLN A 160 -11.68 26.12 8.06
C GLN A 160 -10.56 25.38 8.81
N LEU A 161 -10.90 24.45 9.72
CA LEU A 161 -9.91 23.73 10.53
C LEU A 161 -9.64 22.30 10.06
N TRP A 162 -10.47 21.73 9.19
CA TRP A 162 -10.40 20.31 8.89
C TRP A 162 -9.04 19.86 8.31
N VAL A 163 -8.45 20.64 7.39
CA VAL A 163 -7.12 20.33 6.82
C VAL A 163 -6.01 20.35 7.89
N PRO A 164 -5.77 21.46 8.62
CA PRO A 164 -4.69 21.50 9.61
C PRO A 164 -4.89 20.53 10.77
N ILE A 165 -6.13 20.28 11.22
CA ILE A 165 -6.40 19.32 12.30
C ILE A 165 -6.13 17.88 11.85
N ILE A 166 -6.53 17.50 10.62
CA ILE A 166 -6.22 16.17 10.09
C ILE A 166 -4.72 16.02 9.86
N GLU A 167 -4.03 17.01 9.28
CA GLU A 167 -2.57 16.99 9.11
C GLU A 167 -1.86 16.79 10.46
N LYS A 168 -2.30 17.52 11.51
CA LYS A 168 -1.75 17.39 12.86
C LYS A 168 -1.98 15.99 13.44
N ALA A 169 -3.17 15.41 13.27
CA ALA A 169 -3.46 14.07 13.76
C ALA A 169 -2.59 13.01 13.05
N VAL A 170 -2.36 13.16 11.74
CA VAL A 170 -1.46 12.28 10.98
C VAL A 170 -0.01 12.46 11.45
N ALA A 171 0.44 13.70 11.69
CA ALA A 171 1.76 13.99 12.26
C ALA A 171 1.94 13.32 13.64
N LYS A 172 0.92 13.39 14.50
CA LYS A 172 0.90 12.74 15.81
C LYS A 172 1.05 11.21 15.70
N VAL A 173 0.30 10.57 14.81
CA VAL A 173 0.40 9.12 14.57
C VAL A 173 1.80 8.71 14.10
N HIS A 174 2.47 9.57 13.33
CA HIS A 174 3.82 9.31 12.84
C HIS A 174 4.94 9.83 13.76
N GLY A 175 4.59 10.53 14.85
CA GLY A 175 5.50 11.01 15.88
C GLY A 175 5.84 12.51 15.81
N CYS A 176 5.94 13.09 14.60
CA CYS A 176 6.21 14.53 14.40
C CYS A 176 5.79 15.00 12.99
N TYR A 177 5.77 16.31 12.75
CA TYR A 177 5.48 16.87 11.42
C TYR A 177 6.54 16.50 10.37
N GLU A 178 7.82 16.49 10.73
CA GLU A 178 8.91 16.07 9.84
C GLU A 178 8.70 14.65 9.29
N ALA A 179 8.03 13.78 10.05
CA ALA A 179 7.69 12.43 9.59
C ALA A 179 6.72 12.38 8.41
N LEU A 180 6.04 13.50 8.10
CA LEU A 180 5.15 13.58 6.95
C LEU A 180 5.88 13.96 5.66
N VAL A 181 7.17 14.32 5.72
CA VAL A 181 7.96 14.66 4.53
C VAL A 181 8.15 13.41 3.67
N SER A 182 7.86 13.55 2.37
CA SER A 182 7.90 12.46 1.38
C SER A 182 6.83 11.37 1.61
N GLY A 183 6.33 10.79 0.53
CA GLY A 183 5.27 9.78 0.55
C GLY A 183 4.55 9.66 -0.76
N ARG A 184 3.69 8.64 -0.88
CA ARG A 184 2.81 8.44 -2.04
C ARG A 184 1.35 8.70 -1.70
N ALA A 185 0.57 9.20 -2.66
CA ALA A 185 -0.84 9.51 -2.45
C ALA A 185 -1.63 8.26 -1.99
N ILE A 186 -1.27 7.08 -2.48
CA ILE A 186 -1.85 5.81 -2.04
C ILE A 186 -1.76 5.58 -0.52
N GLU A 187 -0.66 6.01 0.13
CA GLU A 187 -0.51 5.88 1.59
C GLU A 187 -1.51 6.80 2.31
N GLY A 188 -1.72 8.00 1.77
CA GLY A 188 -2.66 8.98 2.32
C GLY A 188 -4.08 8.48 2.18
N LEU A 189 -4.45 7.99 0.99
CA LEU A 189 -5.76 7.42 0.74
C LEU A 189 -6.04 6.21 1.64
N ALA A 190 -5.10 5.28 1.78
CA ALA A 190 -5.24 4.14 2.68
C ALA A 190 -5.37 4.59 4.15
N THR A 191 -4.60 5.59 4.58
CA THR A 191 -4.66 6.12 5.96
C THR A 191 -5.97 6.83 6.25
N LEU A 192 -6.53 7.56 5.29
CA LEU A 192 -7.74 8.35 5.48
C LEU A 192 -9.02 7.52 5.32
N THR A 193 -8.99 6.46 4.51
CA THR A 193 -10.20 5.70 4.15
C THR A 193 -10.23 4.28 4.66
N GLY A 194 -9.07 3.68 4.95
CA GLY A 194 -8.93 2.24 5.22
C GLY A 194 -9.30 1.33 4.04
N ALA A 195 -9.74 1.89 2.91
CA ALA A 195 -10.24 1.14 1.77
C ALA A 195 -9.11 0.47 0.97
N PRO A 196 -9.42 -0.57 0.17
CA PRO A 196 -8.47 -1.19 -0.74
C PRO A 196 -7.91 -0.15 -1.71
N CYS A 197 -6.58 -0.10 -1.81
CA CYS A 197 -5.88 0.81 -2.72
C CYS A 197 -4.96 0.03 -3.66
N GLU A 198 -4.86 0.47 -4.90
CA GLU A 198 -3.94 -0.09 -5.89
C GLU A 198 -3.23 1.03 -6.66
N SER A 199 -2.09 0.71 -7.26
CA SER A 199 -1.30 1.66 -8.05
C SER A 199 -1.10 1.08 -9.44
N ILE A 200 -1.55 1.82 -10.45
CA ILE A 200 -1.34 1.50 -11.86
C ILE A 200 -0.04 2.19 -12.29
N PRO A 201 1.03 1.43 -12.57
CA PRO A 201 2.25 2.03 -13.12
C PRO A 201 1.99 2.51 -14.54
N LEU A 202 2.49 3.70 -14.86
CA LEU A 202 2.41 4.29 -16.20
C LEU A 202 3.74 4.23 -16.96
N GLN A 203 4.81 3.80 -16.29
CA GLN A 203 6.13 3.62 -16.87
C GLN A 203 6.47 2.13 -16.96
N PRO A 204 7.18 1.70 -18.03
CA PRO A 204 7.72 0.35 -18.09
C PRO A 204 8.59 0.06 -16.87
N SER A 205 8.47 -1.15 -16.32
CA SER A 205 9.32 -1.57 -15.22
C SER A 205 10.76 -1.67 -15.72
N SER A 206 11.70 -0.93 -15.12
CA SER A 206 13.13 -1.00 -15.46
C SER A 206 13.81 -2.32 -15.06
N ILE A 207 13.03 -3.35 -14.72
CA ILE A 207 13.45 -4.54 -13.97
C ILE A 207 13.24 -5.84 -14.77
N THR A 208 12.40 -5.84 -15.81
CA THR A 208 12.13 -7.03 -16.65
C THR A 208 12.82 -6.93 -18.01
N LEU A 209 13.17 -8.10 -18.57
CA LEU A 209 13.82 -8.23 -19.88
C LEU A 209 13.04 -7.48 -20.98
N PRO A 210 13.74 -6.85 -21.95
CA PRO A 210 13.17 -5.89 -22.90
C PRO A 210 12.13 -6.43 -23.89
N SER A 211 11.75 -7.71 -23.82
CA SER A 211 10.81 -8.34 -24.76
C SER A 211 9.39 -8.58 -24.22
N GLU A 212 9.09 -8.29 -22.94
CA GLU A 212 7.88 -8.88 -22.31
C GLU A 212 6.85 -7.93 -21.65
N ASP A 213 7.02 -6.61 -21.60
CA ASP A 213 5.95 -5.71 -21.09
C ASP A 213 5.96 -4.35 -21.83
N GLU A 214 5.45 -4.30 -23.07
CA GLU A 214 4.91 -3.02 -23.55
C GLU A 214 3.72 -2.66 -22.66
N LEU A 215 3.70 -1.42 -22.19
CA LEU A 215 2.61 -0.91 -21.38
C LEU A 215 1.30 -1.01 -22.18
N ASP A 216 0.37 -1.86 -21.74
CA ASP A 216 -0.94 -2.00 -22.38
C ASP A 216 -1.78 -0.74 -22.06
N LYS A 217 -1.66 0.25 -22.95
CA LYS A 217 -2.32 1.55 -22.83
C LYS A 217 -3.84 1.42 -22.80
N ASP A 218 -4.39 0.47 -23.56
CA ASP A 218 -5.84 0.27 -23.63
C ASP A 218 -6.38 -0.36 -22.35
N LEU A 219 -5.66 -1.33 -21.78
CA LEU A 219 -6.00 -1.90 -20.47
C LEU A 219 -5.96 -0.83 -19.37
N ILE A 220 -4.91 -0.01 -19.33
CA ILE A 220 -4.80 1.09 -18.36
C ILE A 220 -5.97 2.06 -18.52
N TRP A 221 -6.26 2.49 -19.75
CA TRP A 221 -7.38 3.38 -20.02
C TRP A 221 -8.72 2.81 -19.56
N ALA A 222 -8.98 1.52 -19.85
CA ALA A 222 -10.19 0.83 -19.40
C ALA A 222 -10.28 0.74 -17.86
N GLN A 223 -9.15 0.54 -17.17
CA GLN A 223 -9.09 0.57 -15.70
C GLN A 223 -9.41 1.96 -15.13
N LEU A 224 -8.90 3.04 -15.74
CA LEU A 224 -9.18 4.41 -15.31
C LEU A 224 -10.66 4.78 -15.52
N LEU A 225 -11.22 4.45 -16.69
CA LEU A 225 -12.64 4.66 -17.00
C LEU A 225 -13.55 3.91 -16.03
N SER A 226 -13.31 2.61 -15.82
CA SER A 226 -14.11 1.78 -14.90
C SER A 226 -14.01 2.27 -13.46
N SER A 227 -12.83 2.69 -13.01
CA SER A 227 -12.62 3.29 -11.68
C SER A 227 -13.39 4.60 -11.53
N ARG A 228 -13.38 5.45 -12.56
CA ARG A 228 -14.17 6.69 -12.58
C ARG A 228 -15.67 6.41 -12.51
N MET A 229 -16.16 5.43 -13.28
CA MET A 229 -17.58 5.01 -13.26
C MET A 229 -18.00 4.51 -11.89
N ALA A 230 -17.14 3.73 -11.22
CA ALA A 230 -17.34 3.24 -9.87
C ALA A 230 -17.22 4.34 -8.78
N GLN A 231 -16.94 5.60 -9.17
CA GLN A 231 -16.71 6.74 -8.27
C GLN A 231 -15.55 6.50 -7.28
N PHE A 232 -14.53 5.75 -7.72
CA PHE A 232 -13.31 5.61 -6.94
C PHE A 232 -12.50 6.89 -6.93
N LEU A 233 -11.79 7.04 -5.83
CA LEU A 233 -10.87 8.14 -5.61
C LEU A 233 -9.58 7.86 -6.37
N MET A 234 -9.05 8.84 -7.08
CA MET A 234 -7.84 8.65 -7.91
C MET A 234 -6.85 9.80 -7.70
N GLY A 235 -5.59 9.45 -7.48
CA GLY A 235 -4.45 10.38 -7.43
C GLY A 235 -3.42 10.03 -8.49
N ALA A 236 -2.61 10.99 -8.90
CA ALA A 236 -1.54 10.81 -9.88
C ALA A 236 -0.22 11.29 -9.29
N SER A 237 0.88 10.61 -9.60
CA SER A 237 2.23 11.02 -9.20
C SER A 237 2.99 11.52 -10.44
N CYS A 238 3.47 12.76 -10.39
CA CYS A 238 4.13 13.44 -11.51
C CYS A 238 5.64 13.41 -11.34
N GLY A 239 6.38 12.94 -12.36
CA GLY A 239 7.85 12.89 -12.33
C GLY A 239 8.42 12.11 -11.12
N GLY A 240 7.74 11.05 -10.69
CA GLY A 240 8.15 10.19 -9.58
C GLY A 240 9.02 9.00 -10.01
N GLY A 241 9.44 8.19 -9.03
CA GLY A 241 10.14 6.93 -9.27
C GLY A 241 11.47 7.08 -10.01
N ASN A 242 11.68 6.22 -11.02
CA ASN A 242 12.90 6.19 -11.84
C ASN A 242 12.82 7.09 -13.09
N MET A 243 11.81 7.95 -13.19
CA MET A 243 11.67 8.85 -14.34
C MET A 243 12.84 9.83 -14.41
N LYS A 244 13.37 10.05 -15.61
CA LYS A 244 14.30 11.16 -15.87
C LYS A 244 13.49 12.45 -15.91
N VAL A 245 13.66 13.27 -14.88
CA VAL A 245 12.97 14.56 -14.76
C VAL A 245 13.90 15.68 -15.21
N ASP A 246 13.51 16.38 -16.27
CA ASP A 246 14.02 17.71 -16.59
C ASP A 246 13.08 18.75 -15.97
N GLU A 247 13.53 19.37 -14.88
CA GLU A 247 12.75 20.39 -14.15
C GLU A 247 12.31 21.54 -15.06
N ALA A 248 13.15 21.95 -16.02
CA ALA A 248 12.83 23.04 -16.93
C ALA A 248 11.73 22.64 -17.92
N GLU A 249 11.77 21.40 -18.45
CA GLU A 249 10.70 20.89 -19.32
C GLU A 249 9.38 20.83 -18.56
N TYR A 250 9.34 20.21 -17.38
CA TYR A 250 8.12 20.09 -16.59
C TYR A 250 7.55 21.47 -16.23
N GLN A 251 8.41 22.39 -15.78
CA GLN A 251 7.99 23.75 -15.46
C GLN A 251 7.46 24.50 -16.69
N SER A 252 8.07 24.33 -17.86
CA SER A 252 7.60 24.93 -19.12
C SER A 252 6.21 24.43 -19.52
N LYS A 253 5.88 23.19 -19.15
CA LYS A 253 4.56 22.58 -19.36
C LYS A 253 3.57 22.88 -18.23
N GLY A 254 3.98 23.63 -17.21
CA GLY A 254 3.14 23.95 -16.06
C GLY A 254 2.92 22.77 -15.11
N LEU A 255 3.81 21.78 -15.13
CA LEU A 255 3.83 20.65 -14.20
C LEU A 255 4.94 20.84 -13.16
N ARG A 256 4.62 20.43 -11.93
CA ARG A 256 5.59 20.25 -10.83
C ARG A 256 5.96 18.77 -10.73
N PRO A 257 7.22 18.38 -10.97
CA PRO A 257 7.65 17.00 -10.77
C PRO A 257 7.83 16.69 -9.28
N ARG A 258 7.94 15.40 -8.97
CA ARG A 258 8.02 14.84 -7.60
C ARG A 258 6.87 15.36 -6.73
N HIS A 259 5.68 15.44 -7.34
CA HIS A 259 4.49 16.01 -6.74
C HIS A 259 3.27 15.17 -7.06
N ALA A 260 2.33 15.13 -6.13
CA ALA A 260 1.08 14.40 -6.29
C ALA A 260 -0.03 15.35 -6.79
N TYR A 261 -0.92 14.80 -7.62
CA TYR A 261 -2.05 15.47 -8.23
C TYR A 261 -3.32 14.66 -7.97
N SER A 262 -4.47 15.31 -8.00
CA SER A 262 -5.78 14.63 -7.94
C SER A 262 -6.27 14.34 -9.36
N VAL A 263 -6.82 13.16 -9.60
CA VAL A 263 -7.52 12.83 -10.85
C VAL A 263 -9.01 12.99 -10.60
N LEU A 264 -9.61 14.02 -11.19
CA LEU A 264 -10.99 14.43 -10.95
C LEU A 264 -11.97 13.81 -11.95
N ASP A 265 -11.53 13.60 -13.19
CA ASP A 265 -12.36 13.01 -14.23
C ASP A 265 -11.53 12.28 -15.28
N VAL A 266 -12.16 11.31 -15.94
CA VAL A 266 -11.58 10.49 -17.01
C VAL A 266 -12.65 10.36 -18.09
N LYS A 267 -12.35 10.83 -19.31
CA LYS A 267 -13.32 10.92 -20.41
C LYS A 267 -12.76 10.38 -21.70
N ASP A 268 -13.55 9.51 -22.32
CA ASP A 268 -13.41 9.13 -23.72
C ASP A 268 -14.50 9.87 -24.51
N ILE A 269 -14.10 10.85 -25.34
CA ILE A 269 -15.04 11.72 -26.05
C ILE A 269 -14.52 12.07 -27.43
N GLN A 270 -15.34 11.83 -28.46
CA GLN A 270 -15.00 12.09 -29.87
C GLN A 270 -13.64 11.47 -30.30
N GLY A 271 -13.26 10.33 -29.72
CA GLY A 271 -11.98 9.66 -30.00
C GLY A 271 -10.79 10.21 -29.20
N HIS A 272 -11.01 11.17 -28.29
CA HIS A 272 -9.99 11.71 -27.40
C HIS A 272 -10.09 11.12 -26.01
N ARG A 273 -8.93 10.71 -25.48
CA ARG A 273 -8.75 10.18 -24.12
C ARG A 273 -8.18 11.27 -23.23
N LEU A 274 -9.02 11.87 -22.39
CA LEU A 274 -8.65 13.03 -21.58
C LEU A 274 -8.81 12.75 -20.08
N LEU A 275 -7.86 13.24 -19.29
CA LEU A 275 -7.96 13.25 -17.83
C LEU A 275 -8.08 14.69 -17.35
N LYS A 276 -8.93 14.90 -16.34
CA LYS A 276 -9.00 16.16 -15.60
C LYS A 276 -8.18 16.02 -14.33
N LEU A 277 -7.07 16.74 -14.25
CA LEU A 277 -6.16 16.71 -13.12
C LEU A 277 -6.24 18.00 -12.31
N ARG A 278 -5.72 17.92 -11.09
CA ARG A 278 -5.58 19.08 -10.23
C ARG A 278 -4.29 19.08 -9.43
N ASN A 279 -3.60 20.23 -9.43
CA ASN A 279 -2.52 20.55 -8.51
C ASN A 279 -3.07 21.01 -7.13
N PRO A 280 -2.72 20.34 -6.01
CA PRO A 280 -3.10 20.76 -4.66
C PRO A 280 -2.62 22.14 -4.26
N TRP A 281 -1.53 22.64 -4.84
CA TRP A 281 -1.02 23.98 -4.57
C TRP A 281 -1.90 25.10 -5.12
N GLY A 282 -2.87 24.78 -5.98
CA GLY A 282 -3.77 25.75 -6.59
C GLY A 282 -3.12 26.69 -7.61
N HIS A 283 -1.83 26.49 -7.91
CA HIS A 283 -1.06 27.18 -8.93
C HIS A 283 -0.27 26.16 -9.78
N PHE A 284 0.29 26.60 -10.91
CA PHE A 284 0.78 25.76 -12.01
C PHE A 284 -0.36 25.02 -12.74
N SER A 285 -0.70 25.52 -13.92
CA SER A 285 -1.70 24.92 -14.82
C SER A 285 -1.00 24.42 -16.07
N TRP A 286 -1.42 23.25 -16.55
CA TRP A 286 -0.90 22.64 -17.76
C TRP A 286 -0.89 23.60 -18.96
N GLN A 287 0.20 23.61 -19.71
CA GLN A 287 0.44 24.50 -20.87
C GLN A 287 0.60 23.74 -22.19
N GLY A 288 0.36 22.43 -22.20
CA GLY A 288 0.40 21.61 -23.42
C GLY A 288 -0.96 21.45 -24.08
N ASP A 289 -1.12 20.37 -24.84
CA ASP A 289 -2.36 20.05 -25.56
C ASP A 289 -3.50 19.85 -24.58
N TRP A 290 -4.67 20.41 -24.88
CA TRP A 290 -5.85 20.44 -23.98
C TRP A 290 -5.70 21.32 -22.74
N SER A 291 -4.68 22.18 -22.66
CA SER A 291 -4.68 23.31 -21.71
C SER A 291 -5.84 24.28 -21.99
N ASP A 292 -6.17 25.15 -21.04
CA ASP A 292 -7.29 26.10 -21.16
C ASP A 292 -7.24 27.03 -22.39
N VAL A 293 -6.03 27.27 -22.90
CA VAL A 293 -5.73 28.11 -24.07
C VAL A 293 -5.35 27.30 -25.31
N SER A 294 -5.41 25.98 -25.25
CA SER A 294 -5.02 25.09 -26.35
C SER A 294 -5.96 25.22 -27.55
N GLU A 295 -5.38 25.19 -28.76
CA GLU A 295 -6.13 25.15 -30.02
C GLU A 295 -6.78 23.78 -30.30
N CYS A 296 -6.45 22.74 -29.49
CA CYS A 296 -7.07 21.41 -29.61
C CYS A 296 -8.57 21.42 -29.25
N TRP A 297 -9.04 22.44 -28.53
CA TRP A 297 -10.44 22.58 -28.17
C TRP A 297 -11.29 22.98 -29.37
N SER A 298 -12.24 22.12 -29.76
CA SER A 298 -13.40 22.57 -30.53
C SER A 298 -14.37 23.35 -29.64
N ASP A 299 -15.17 24.25 -30.22
CA ASP A 299 -16.18 25.01 -29.47
C ASP A 299 -17.15 24.08 -28.71
N GLU A 300 -17.50 22.94 -29.30
CA GLU A 300 -18.35 21.92 -28.67
C GLU A 300 -17.68 21.30 -27.44
N LEU A 301 -16.44 20.79 -27.58
CA LEU A 301 -15.72 20.15 -26.48
C LEU A 301 -15.41 21.14 -25.35
N ARG A 302 -15.10 22.39 -25.71
CA ARG A 302 -14.86 23.45 -24.73
C ARG A 302 -16.10 23.71 -23.87
N ASN A 303 -17.26 23.80 -24.50
CA ASN A 303 -18.53 23.99 -23.79
C ASN A 303 -18.90 22.78 -22.92
N ILE A 304 -18.53 21.56 -23.31
CA ILE A 304 -18.83 20.34 -22.56
C ILE A 304 -17.88 20.18 -21.36
N LEU A 305 -16.57 20.34 -21.56
CA LEU A 305 -15.55 19.94 -20.58
C LEU A 305 -14.96 21.11 -19.78
N ILE A 306 -14.99 22.33 -20.34
CA ILE A 306 -14.49 23.54 -19.69
C ILE A 306 -15.49 24.71 -19.82
N PRO A 307 -16.76 24.54 -19.41
CA PRO A 307 -17.78 25.57 -19.58
C PRO A 307 -17.46 26.88 -18.83
N HIS A 308 -16.59 26.85 -17.82
CA HIS A 308 -16.28 28.01 -16.94
C HIS A 308 -14.77 28.34 -16.89
N GLY A 309 -13.96 27.81 -17.82
CA GLY A 309 -12.50 27.88 -17.75
C GLY A 309 -11.88 26.95 -16.70
N GLY A 310 -10.55 26.85 -16.67
CA GLY A 310 -9.84 26.20 -15.58
C GLY A 310 -9.89 27.04 -14.30
N SER A 311 -10.00 26.37 -13.17
CA SER A 311 -10.03 26.97 -11.82
C SER A 311 -8.78 26.54 -11.07
N GLU A 312 -8.16 27.42 -10.26
CA GLU A 312 -7.10 27.12 -9.26
C GLU A 312 -6.37 25.75 -9.40
N GLY A 313 -5.53 25.60 -10.42
CA GLY A 313 -4.68 24.41 -10.63
C GLY A 313 -5.39 23.18 -11.22
N VAL A 314 -6.64 23.30 -11.68
CA VAL A 314 -7.41 22.26 -12.38
C VAL A 314 -7.24 22.44 -13.88
N PHE A 315 -6.91 21.36 -14.59
CA PHE A 315 -6.72 21.37 -16.03
C PHE A 315 -7.04 20.01 -16.66
N TRP A 316 -7.31 20.01 -17.97
CA TRP A 316 -7.38 18.79 -18.76
C TRP A 316 -6.03 18.49 -19.42
N ILE A 317 -5.76 17.22 -19.65
CA ILE A 317 -4.53 16.72 -20.27
C ILE A 317 -4.83 15.45 -21.06
N SER A 318 -4.09 15.22 -22.15
CA SER A 318 -4.20 13.98 -22.93
C SER A 318 -3.70 12.78 -22.14
N PHE A 319 -4.25 11.59 -22.40
CA PHE A 319 -3.75 10.35 -21.79
C PHE A 319 -2.29 10.08 -22.18
N GLU A 320 -1.90 10.42 -23.40
CA GLU A 320 -0.54 10.31 -23.92
C GLU A 320 0.45 11.18 -23.13
N ASP A 321 0.07 12.42 -22.80
CA ASP A 321 0.90 13.29 -21.95
C ASP A 321 0.91 12.80 -20.50
N VAL A 322 -0.17 12.20 -20.00
CA VAL A 322 -0.18 11.55 -18.68
C VAL A 322 0.84 10.41 -18.64
N LEU A 323 0.88 9.55 -19.67
CA LEU A 323 1.90 8.50 -19.80
C LEU A 323 3.31 9.06 -19.94
N LYS A 324 3.48 10.29 -20.45
CA LYS A 324 4.78 10.93 -20.60
C LYS A 324 5.31 11.54 -19.30
N TYR A 325 4.45 12.18 -18.51
CA TYR A 325 4.86 13.02 -17.38
C TYR A 325 4.54 12.44 -15.98
N PHE A 326 3.76 11.36 -15.91
CA PHE A 326 3.35 10.74 -14.63
C PHE A 326 3.87 9.30 -14.52
N ASP A 327 4.23 8.88 -13.29
CA ASP A 327 4.80 7.56 -13.04
C ASP A 327 3.75 6.51 -12.64
N CYS A 328 2.68 6.94 -11.94
CA CYS A 328 1.57 6.06 -11.58
C CYS A 328 0.26 6.82 -11.33
N ILE A 329 -0.85 6.09 -11.43
CA ILE A 329 -2.16 6.49 -10.90
C ILE A 329 -2.49 5.59 -9.72
N ASP A 330 -2.74 6.20 -8.56
CA ASP A 330 -3.18 5.53 -7.34
C ASP A 330 -4.70 5.56 -7.27
N ILE A 331 -5.34 4.40 -7.11
CA ILE A 331 -6.79 4.24 -7.02
C ILE A 331 -7.15 3.77 -5.62
N CYS A 332 -8.09 4.45 -4.97
CA CYS A 332 -8.70 4.06 -3.72
C CYS A 332 -10.15 3.64 -3.97
N LYS A 333 -10.42 2.34 -3.77
CA LYS A 333 -11.68 1.67 -4.08
C LYS A 333 -12.70 1.84 -2.96
N VAL A 334 -12.92 3.08 -2.53
CA VAL A 334 -13.91 3.38 -1.51
C VAL A 334 -15.31 3.07 -2.04
N ARG A 335 -16.07 2.28 -1.28
CA ARG A 335 -17.43 1.84 -1.65
C ARG A 335 -18.38 2.02 -0.48
N SER A 336 -19.57 2.51 -0.78
CA SER A 336 -20.64 2.66 0.21
C SER A 336 -21.40 1.35 0.36
N GLY A 337 -21.75 0.97 1.60
CA GLY A 337 -22.59 -0.20 1.88
C GLY A 337 -21.88 -1.55 1.79
N TRP A 338 -20.55 -1.57 1.72
CA TRP A 338 -19.76 -2.79 1.78
C TRP A 338 -19.54 -3.26 3.21
N SER A 339 -19.52 -4.58 3.42
CA SER A 339 -19.13 -5.20 4.68
C SER A 339 -17.62 -5.20 4.82
N GLU A 340 -17.13 -4.89 6.02
CA GLU A 340 -15.71 -4.82 6.35
C GLU A 340 -15.40 -5.75 7.52
N VAL A 341 -14.36 -6.56 7.38
CA VAL A 341 -13.80 -7.39 8.46
C VAL A 341 -12.30 -7.16 8.53
N ARG A 342 -11.77 -6.90 9.73
CA ARG A 342 -10.33 -6.73 9.97
C ARG A 342 -9.83 -7.71 11.00
N LEU A 343 -8.76 -8.42 10.67
CA LEU A 343 -8.16 -9.45 11.50
C LEU A 343 -6.71 -9.09 11.81
N LEU A 344 -6.43 -8.82 13.08
CA LEU A 344 -5.08 -8.66 13.62
C LEU A 344 -4.32 -9.98 13.63
N GLY A 345 -3.08 -9.99 13.16
CA GLY A 345 -2.20 -11.17 13.14
C GLY A 345 -0.73 -10.79 13.23
N THR A 346 0.13 -11.81 13.16
CA THR A 346 1.59 -11.65 13.17
C THR A 346 2.21 -12.35 11.98
N LEU A 347 3.29 -11.79 11.44
CA LEU A 347 4.06 -12.36 10.34
C LEU A 347 5.25 -13.16 10.89
N GLN A 348 4.99 -14.45 11.09
CA GLN A 348 5.94 -15.42 11.62
C GLN A 348 6.99 -15.80 10.55
N PRO A 349 8.30 -15.83 10.89
CA PRO A 349 9.29 -16.47 10.03
C PRO A 349 8.93 -17.94 9.77
N LEU A 350 9.30 -18.46 8.60
CA LEU A 350 9.29 -19.91 8.28
C LEU A 350 7.89 -20.57 8.23
N CYS A 351 6.79 -19.82 8.42
CA CYS A 351 5.43 -20.34 8.45
C CYS A 351 4.44 -19.46 7.66
N ALA A 352 3.30 -20.04 7.27
CA ALA A 352 2.16 -19.26 6.81
C ALA A 352 1.56 -18.51 8.02
N THR A 353 1.50 -17.19 7.91
CA THR A 353 1.39 -16.31 9.07
C THR A 353 -0.02 -16.20 9.63
N SER A 354 -1.01 -16.20 8.73
CA SER A 354 -2.42 -16.23 9.07
C SER A 354 -3.19 -16.99 7.99
N CYS A 355 -4.12 -17.83 8.44
CA CYS A 355 -4.98 -18.65 7.59
C CYS A 355 -6.44 -18.42 7.98
N VAL A 356 -7.27 -18.11 7.00
CA VAL A 356 -8.66 -17.75 7.21
C VAL A 356 -9.56 -18.57 6.29
N LEU A 357 -10.55 -19.22 6.86
CA LEU A 357 -11.64 -19.85 6.13
C LEU A 357 -12.71 -18.80 5.85
N LEU A 358 -13.05 -18.65 4.59
CA LEU A 358 -14.11 -17.77 4.10
C LEU A 358 -15.25 -18.62 3.56
N THR A 359 -16.47 -18.31 3.98
CA THR A 359 -17.68 -18.92 3.41
C THR A 359 -18.50 -17.86 2.72
N ALA A 360 -18.62 -17.98 1.38
CA ALA A 360 -19.50 -17.17 0.58
C ALA A 360 -20.82 -17.92 0.36
N LEU A 361 -21.93 -17.37 0.85
CA LEU A 361 -23.26 -17.99 0.70
C LEU A 361 -23.93 -17.66 -0.64
N GLU A 362 -23.46 -16.60 -1.30
CA GLU A 362 -23.95 -16.09 -2.57
C GLU A 362 -22.79 -15.45 -3.35
N PRO A 363 -22.93 -15.22 -4.67
CA PRO A 363 -21.93 -14.51 -5.45
C PRO A 363 -21.59 -13.17 -4.81
N THR A 364 -20.32 -13.02 -4.39
CA THR A 364 -19.88 -11.89 -3.57
C THR A 364 -18.61 -11.31 -4.14
N GLU A 365 -18.66 -10.06 -4.57
CA GLU A 365 -17.45 -9.29 -4.87
C GLU A 365 -16.70 -9.00 -3.57
N ALA A 366 -15.41 -9.34 -3.53
CA ALA A 366 -14.55 -9.20 -2.36
C ALA A 366 -13.19 -8.62 -2.74
N GLU A 367 -12.66 -7.79 -1.85
CA GLU A 367 -11.33 -7.17 -1.89
C GLU A 367 -10.58 -7.61 -0.63
N PHE A 368 -9.37 -8.13 -0.80
CA PHE A 368 -8.51 -8.60 0.28
C PHE A 368 -7.27 -7.74 0.33
N THR A 369 -6.92 -7.24 1.52
CA THR A 369 -5.73 -6.42 1.72
C THR A 369 -4.99 -6.84 2.97
N LEU A 370 -3.69 -7.10 2.84
CA LEU A 370 -2.80 -7.44 3.94
C LEU A 370 -1.90 -6.25 4.19
N PHE A 371 -2.08 -5.63 5.34
CA PHE A 371 -1.25 -4.53 5.84
C PHE A 371 -0.19 -5.08 6.77
N GLN A 372 0.99 -4.47 6.74
CA GLN A 372 2.02 -4.66 7.76
C GLN A 372 2.29 -3.32 8.47
N GLU A 373 2.88 -3.40 9.66
CA GLU A 373 3.30 -2.21 10.39
C GLU A 373 4.25 -1.34 9.55
N GLY A 374 3.85 -0.09 9.31
CA GLY A 374 4.56 0.87 8.48
C GLY A 374 5.32 1.86 9.35
N GLN A 375 6.62 2.00 9.11
CA GLN A 375 7.48 2.84 9.92
C GLN A 375 7.94 4.05 9.10
N ARG A 376 7.52 5.25 9.54
CA ARG A 376 8.06 6.52 9.03
C ARG A 376 9.18 7.07 9.91
N ASN A 377 9.27 6.62 11.17
CA ASN A 377 10.18 7.16 12.18
C ASN A 377 11.62 6.66 12.01
N SER A 378 12.61 7.57 12.04
CA SER A 378 14.01 7.32 11.61
C SER A 378 14.74 6.25 12.42
N GLU A 379 14.50 6.13 13.73
CA GLU A 379 15.15 5.12 14.59
C GLU A 379 14.59 3.71 14.38
N LYS A 380 13.29 3.59 14.06
CA LYS A 380 12.65 2.29 13.79
C LYS A 380 12.78 1.87 12.32
N SER A 381 12.89 2.83 11.40
CA SER A 381 13.06 2.67 9.94
C SER A 381 14.22 1.76 9.49
N GLN A 382 15.00 1.19 10.42
CA GLN A 382 16.01 0.17 10.15
C GLN A 382 15.44 -1.23 9.88
N ARG A 383 14.16 -1.51 10.20
CA ARG A 383 13.53 -2.76 9.75
C ARG A 383 13.00 -2.58 8.32
N SER A 384 13.58 -3.31 7.37
CA SER A 384 13.07 -3.42 6.01
C SER A 384 11.62 -3.94 6.04
N GLN A 385 10.75 -3.31 5.25
CA GLN A 385 9.40 -3.83 5.03
C GLN A 385 9.47 -5.28 4.55
N LEU A 386 8.49 -6.08 4.96
CA LEU A 386 8.37 -7.45 4.51
C LEU A 386 7.86 -7.50 3.07
N ASP A 387 8.32 -8.52 2.35
CA ASP A 387 7.77 -8.85 1.03
C ASP A 387 6.47 -9.65 1.20
N LEU A 388 5.32 -9.03 0.92
CA LEU A 388 4.00 -9.59 1.24
C LEU A 388 3.34 -10.24 0.02
N CYS A 389 2.50 -11.24 0.27
CA CYS A 389 1.58 -11.82 -0.71
C CYS A 389 0.31 -12.35 -0.02
N ILE A 390 -0.83 -12.27 -0.70
CA ILE A 390 -2.06 -12.98 -0.32
C ILE A 390 -2.40 -13.97 -1.42
N ALA A 391 -2.83 -15.17 -1.05
CA ALA A 391 -3.37 -16.14 -2.00
C ALA A 391 -4.69 -16.71 -1.48
N VAL A 392 -5.68 -16.78 -2.38
CA VAL A 392 -7.02 -17.29 -2.12
C VAL A 392 -7.18 -18.60 -2.86
N PHE A 393 -7.54 -19.66 -2.14
CA PHE A 393 -7.72 -21.01 -2.66
C PHE A 393 -9.16 -21.46 -2.43
N ARG A 394 -9.76 -22.14 -3.40
CA ARG A 394 -11.04 -22.83 -3.21
C ARG A 394 -10.78 -24.11 -2.42
N THR A 395 -11.53 -24.37 -1.36
CA THR A 395 -11.43 -25.62 -0.58
C THR A 395 -12.74 -26.41 -0.66
N ARG A 396 -12.65 -27.73 -0.48
CA ARG A 396 -13.82 -28.64 -0.45
C ARG A 396 -14.14 -29.16 0.95
N ASN A 397 -13.27 -28.91 1.93
CA ASN A 397 -13.43 -29.42 3.28
C ASN A 397 -12.96 -28.37 4.29
N SER A 398 -13.86 -27.97 5.19
CA SER A 398 -13.59 -27.04 6.29
C SER A 398 -12.73 -27.68 7.39
N GLU A 399 -12.74 -29.00 7.55
CA GLU A 399 -12.10 -29.69 8.68
C GLU A 399 -10.59 -29.88 8.52
N ASN A 400 -10.10 -30.06 7.29
CA ASN A 400 -8.69 -30.41 7.03
C ASN A 400 -7.82 -29.22 6.58
N SER A 401 -8.38 -28.01 6.46
CA SER A 401 -7.65 -26.79 6.07
C SER A 401 -6.74 -26.95 4.83
N LYS A 402 -7.10 -27.87 3.92
CA LYS A 402 -6.29 -28.19 2.75
C LYS A 402 -6.57 -27.19 1.64
N VAL A 403 -5.53 -26.53 1.14
CA VAL A 403 -5.65 -25.66 -0.03
C VAL A 403 -6.00 -26.47 -1.26
N GLY A 404 -7.03 -26.04 -1.99
CA GLY A 404 -7.38 -26.60 -3.28
C GLY A 404 -6.84 -25.76 -4.42
N ARG A 405 -7.70 -25.48 -5.40
CA ARG A 405 -7.33 -24.71 -6.59
C ARG A 405 -7.10 -23.24 -6.23
N LEU A 406 -6.01 -22.66 -6.72
CA LEU A 406 -5.80 -21.21 -6.66
C LEU A 406 -6.93 -20.48 -7.39
N VAL A 407 -7.54 -19.53 -6.69
CA VAL A 407 -8.63 -18.68 -7.20
C VAL A 407 -8.09 -17.31 -7.59
N GLU A 408 -7.33 -16.69 -6.70
CA GLU A 408 -6.72 -15.38 -6.92
C GLU A 408 -5.50 -15.18 -6.02
N HIS A 409 -4.61 -14.26 -6.39
CA HIS A 409 -3.51 -13.83 -5.54
C HIS A 409 -3.17 -12.35 -5.76
N SER A 410 -2.52 -11.73 -4.77
CA SER A 410 -1.94 -10.41 -4.96
C SER A 410 -0.64 -10.49 -5.76
N LYS A 411 -0.22 -9.35 -6.33
CA LYS A 411 1.19 -9.18 -6.67
C LYS A 411 2.00 -9.28 -5.38
N ARG A 412 3.14 -9.94 -5.45
CA ARG A 412 4.10 -10.05 -4.34
C ARG A 412 5.00 -8.82 -4.33
N GLN A 413 5.06 -8.08 -3.23
CA GLN A 413 5.76 -6.79 -3.16
C GLN A 413 6.26 -6.44 -1.74
N VAL A 414 7.44 -5.80 -1.67
CA VAL A 414 7.94 -5.10 -0.48
C VAL A 414 7.27 -3.73 -0.35
N ARG A 415 6.09 -3.69 0.26
CA ARG A 415 5.28 -2.47 0.47
C ARG A 415 4.51 -2.55 1.78
N GLY A 416 4.04 -1.40 2.28
CA GLY A 416 3.21 -1.34 3.49
C GLY A 416 1.92 -2.17 3.44
N PHE A 417 1.42 -2.48 2.24
CA PHE A 417 0.32 -3.42 2.04
C PHE A 417 0.32 -4.00 0.62
N VAL A 418 -0.34 -5.16 0.48
CA VAL A 418 -0.66 -5.80 -0.81
C VAL A 418 -2.12 -6.23 -0.82
N GLY A 419 -2.72 -6.33 -2.00
CA GLY A 419 -4.11 -6.77 -2.11
C GLY A 419 -4.46 -7.40 -3.45
N CYS A 420 -5.62 -8.06 -3.47
CA CYS A 420 -6.24 -8.61 -4.68
C CYS A 420 -7.77 -8.59 -4.53
N HIS A 421 -8.46 -8.73 -5.65
CA HIS A 421 -9.92 -8.68 -5.70
C HIS A 421 -10.47 -9.87 -6.47
N LYS A 422 -11.65 -10.34 -6.07
CA LYS A 422 -12.32 -11.43 -6.76
C LYS A 422 -13.84 -11.39 -6.59
N MET A 423 -14.55 -11.75 -7.65
CA MET A 423 -15.94 -12.20 -7.54
C MET A 423 -15.94 -13.65 -7.05
N LEU A 424 -16.24 -13.86 -5.77
CA LEU A 424 -16.38 -15.19 -5.19
C LEU A 424 -17.71 -15.80 -5.60
N GLU A 425 -17.69 -17.08 -5.96
CA GLU A 425 -18.90 -17.88 -6.11
C GLU A 425 -19.37 -18.38 -4.74
N ARG A 426 -20.56 -18.98 -4.69
CA ARG A 426 -21.01 -19.68 -3.48
C ARG A 426 -20.12 -20.90 -3.21
N ASP A 427 -19.15 -20.76 -2.32
CA ASP A 427 -18.27 -21.85 -1.88
C ASP A 427 -17.46 -21.48 -0.62
N LEU A 428 -16.59 -22.40 -0.22
CA LEU A 428 -15.56 -22.27 0.80
C LEU A 428 -14.21 -21.90 0.18
N TYR A 429 -13.54 -20.96 0.82
CA TYR A 429 -12.22 -20.49 0.41
C TYR A 429 -11.26 -20.45 1.59
N ILE A 430 -10.00 -20.74 1.34
CA ILE A 430 -8.90 -20.53 2.29
C ILE A 430 -8.09 -19.35 1.78
N LEU A 431 -7.98 -18.31 2.59
CA LEU A 431 -7.09 -17.18 2.36
C LEU A 431 -5.83 -17.38 3.20
N VAL A 432 -4.69 -17.33 2.52
CA VAL A 432 -3.37 -17.49 3.13
C VAL A 432 -2.60 -16.18 3.01
N CYS A 433 -2.19 -15.64 4.16
CA CYS A 433 -1.26 -14.52 4.25
C CYS A 433 0.17 -15.05 4.21
N LEU A 434 0.98 -14.49 3.33
CA LEU A 434 2.37 -14.87 3.12
C LEU A 434 3.26 -13.65 3.26
N ALA A 435 4.40 -13.84 3.90
CA ALA A 435 5.46 -12.85 3.97
C ALA A 435 6.81 -13.54 3.82
N PHE A 436 7.71 -12.90 3.08
CA PHE A 436 9.04 -13.41 2.76
C PHE A 436 10.10 -12.46 3.33
N ASN A 437 11.37 -12.57 2.91
CA ASN A 437 12.54 -11.77 3.31
C ASN A 437 12.98 -11.73 4.78
N HIS A 438 12.17 -12.21 5.74
CA HIS A 438 12.49 -12.22 7.17
C HIS A 438 12.77 -13.60 7.77
N TRP A 439 12.89 -14.64 6.93
CA TRP A 439 12.95 -16.03 7.39
C TRP A 439 14.23 -16.40 8.13
N HIS A 440 15.34 -15.70 7.85
CA HIS A 440 16.65 -15.93 8.47
C HIS A 440 17.05 -14.82 9.44
N THR A 441 16.08 -14.08 9.98
CA THR A 441 16.34 -12.95 10.90
C THR A 441 16.73 -13.38 12.31
N GLY A 442 16.57 -14.67 12.66
CA GLY A 442 16.88 -15.19 14.00
C GLY A 442 15.89 -14.72 15.08
N ILE A 443 14.73 -14.18 14.69
CA ILE A 443 13.69 -13.76 15.63
C ILE A 443 12.98 -15.00 16.16
N GLU A 444 13.31 -15.39 17.39
CA GLU A 444 12.68 -16.52 18.08
C GLU A 444 11.52 -16.07 18.99
N ASP A 445 11.58 -14.86 19.56
CA ASP A 445 10.54 -14.33 20.45
C ASP A 445 9.28 -13.91 19.66
N PRO A 446 8.12 -14.54 19.91
CA PRO A 446 6.85 -14.19 19.26
C PRO A 446 6.40 -12.75 19.49
N SER A 447 6.85 -12.10 20.58
CA SER A 447 6.51 -10.69 20.86
C SER A 447 7.14 -9.72 19.86
N LEU A 448 8.21 -10.14 19.19
CA LEU A 448 8.98 -9.34 18.23
C LEU A 448 8.54 -9.55 16.78
N TYR A 449 7.61 -10.48 16.54
CA TYR A 449 7.10 -10.76 15.20
C TYR A 449 6.39 -9.53 14.62
N PRO A 450 6.67 -9.18 13.35
CA PRO A 450 6.01 -8.07 12.68
C PRO A 450 4.48 -8.22 12.72
N GLN A 451 3.79 -7.17 13.13
CA GLN A 451 2.33 -7.17 13.19
C GLN A 451 1.72 -6.97 11.80
N CYS A 452 0.56 -7.58 11.56
CA CYS A 452 -0.20 -7.40 10.33
C CYS A 452 -1.70 -7.28 10.58
N VAL A 453 -2.39 -6.70 9.60
CA VAL A 453 -3.85 -6.67 9.55
C VAL A 453 -4.32 -7.20 8.21
N LEU A 454 -5.13 -8.26 8.23
CA LEU A 454 -5.89 -8.67 7.06
C LEU A 454 -7.24 -7.97 7.07
N ALA A 455 -7.47 -7.10 6.09
CA ALA A 455 -8.74 -6.45 5.84
C ALA A 455 -9.47 -7.12 4.67
N LEU A 456 -10.76 -7.39 4.86
CA LEU A 456 -11.65 -7.94 3.87
C LEU A 456 -12.80 -6.94 3.67
N HIS A 457 -12.98 -6.47 2.44
CA HIS A 457 -14.12 -5.65 2.06
C HIS A 457 -14.96 -6.44 1.08
N SER A 458 -16.27 -6.48 1.27
CA SER A 458 -17.15 -7.34 0.47
C SER A 458 -18.51 -6.71 0.22
N SER A 459 -19.05 -6.94 -0.97
CA SER A 459 -20.37 -6.46 -1.40
C SER A 459 -21.54 -7.11 -0.64
N LYS A 460 -21.29 -8.26 -0.01
CA LYS A 460 -22.21 -9.07 0.82
C LYS A 460 -21.44 -9.62 2.01
N ASN A 461 -22.14 -10.01 3.07
CA ASN A 461 -21.49 -10.57 4.26
C ASN A 461 -20.79 -11.89 3.93
N LEU A 462 -19.51 -11.97 4.26
CA LEU A 462 -18.73 -13.22 4.26
C LEU A 462 -18.63 -13.73 5.70
N PHE A 463 -18.79 -15.05 5.89
CA PHE A 463 -18.40 -15.65 7.15
C PHE A 463 -16.89 -15.85 7.15
N VAL A 464 -16.23 -15.36 8.18
CA VAL A 464 -14.78 -15.29 8.28
C VAL A 464 -14.35 -15.97 9.57
N GLU A 465 -13.62 -17.08 9.44
CA GLU A 465 -13.17 -17.91 10.56
C GLU A 465 -11.65 -18.04 10.53
N ARG A 466 -10.99 -17.79 11.67
CA ARG A 466 -9.55 -18.06 11.80
C ARG A 466 -9.33 -19.54 12.00
N ILE A 467 -8.45 -20.12 11.19
CA ILE A 467 -8.11 -21.54 11.28
C ILE A 467 -6.63 -21.71 11.59
N ALA A 468 -6.29 -22.75 12.37
CA ALA A 468 -4.91 -23.11 12.60
C ALA A 468 -4.33 -23.67 11.29
N PRO A 469 -3.23 -23.09 10.75
CA PRO A 469 -2.63 -23.59 9.53
C PRO A 469 -2.00 -24.96 9.80
N PRO A 470 -2.26 -25.98 8.96
CA PRO A 470 -1.51 -27.23 9.03
C PRO A 470 -0.04 -26.95 8.65
N PRO A 471 0.94 -27.74 9.18
CA PRO A 471 2.36 -27.50 8.92
C PRO A 471 2.70 -27.41 7.42
N TYR A 472 2.07 -28.25 6.61
CA TYR A 472 2.30 -28.32 5.16
C TYR A 472 1.61 -27.23 4.33
N LEU A 473 0.80 -26.35 4.93
CA LEU A 473 -0.01 -25.34 4.22
C LEU A 473 0.84 -24.46 3.31
N LEU A 474 2.00 -24.01 3.82
CA LEU A 474 2.87 -23.09 3.12
C LEU A 474 3.41 -23.70 1.81
N ALA A 475 3.92 -24.92 1.87
CA ALA A 475 4.33 -25.64 0.66
C ALA A 475 3.18 -25.84 -0.31
N ASP A 476 2.03 -26.32 0.18
CA ASP A 476 0.89 -26.61 -0.69
C ASP A 476 0.37 -25.33 -1.38
N ALA A 477 0.38 -24.19 -0.68
CA ALA A 477 0.02 -22.88 -1.24
C ALA A 477 1.01 -22.45 -2.33
N ILE A 478 2.32 -22.50 -2.06
CA ILE A 478 3.36 -22.13 -3.03
C ILE A 478 3.38 -23.08 -4.24
N ILE A 479 3.19 -24.38 -4.02
CA ILE A 479 3.09 -25.39 -5.08
C ILE A 479 1.86 -25.13 -5.96
N SER A 480 0.67 -24.97 -5.36
CA SER A 480 -0.57 -24.71 -6.11
C SER A 480 -0.47 -23.42 -6.92
N LEU A 481 0.13 -22.38 -6.34
CA LEU A 481 0.42 -21.13 -7.02
C LEU A 481 1.39 -21.30 -8.19
N THR A 482 2.51 -21.99 -7.97
CA THR A 482 3.55 -22.23 -8.98
C THR A 482 3.05 -23.10 -10.12
N LEU A 483 2.23 -24.11 -9.85
CA LEU A 483 1.59 -24.93 -10.89
C LEU A 483 0.61 -24.13 -11.74
N THR A 484 -0.08 -23.16 -11.14
CA THR A 484 -1.12 -22.36 -11.82
C THR A 484 -0.54 -21.20 -12.63
N LYS A 485 0.51 -20.54 -12.11
CA LYS A 485 1.04 -19.29 -12.65
C LYS A 485 2.48 -19.37 -13.15
N GLY A 486 3.21 -20.41 -12.75
CA GLY A 486 4.60 -20.61 -13.14
C GLY A 486 4.74 -21.06 -14.59
N GLN A 487 5.83 -20.65 -15.21
CA GLN A 487 6.22 -21.14 -16.53
C GLN A 487 6.73 -22.57 -16.40
N ARG A 488 6.11 -23.49 -17.12
CA ARG A 488 6.50 -24.90 -17.15
C ARG A 488 7.56 -25.13 -18.22
N HIS A 489 8.66 -25.77 -17.84
CA HIS A 489 9.72 -26.20 -18.73
C HIS A 489 9.92 -27.71 -18.62
N GLU A 490 9.82 -28.39 -19.76
CA GLU A 490 10.14 -29.80 -19.88
C GLU A 490 11.66 -29.96 -19.80
N GLY A 491 12.12 -30.63 -18.75
CA GLY A 491 13.52 -31.01 -18.57
C GLY A 491 13.88 -32.27 -19.35
N ARG A 492 15.16 -32.64 -19.31
CA ARG A 492 15.61 -33.95 -19.79
C ARG A 492 15.26 -35.01 -18.74
N GLU A 493 15.23 -36.27 -19.17
CA GLU A 493 15.15 -37.42 -18.27
C GLU A 493 14.01 -37.28 -17.24
N GLY A 494 12.76 -37.09 -17.69
CA GLY A 494 11.59 -37.12 -16.80
C GLY A 494 11.46 -35.95 -15.80
N MET A 495 12.40 -35.01 -15.77
CA MET A 495 12.31 -33.79 -14.96
C MET A 495 11.32 -32.79 -15.58
N THR A 496 10.53 -32.13 -14.75
CA THR A 496 9.83 -30.88 -15.13
C THR A 496 10.23 -29.78 -14.17
N THR A 497 10.47 -28.57 -14.67
CA THR A 497 10.73 -27.40 -13.83
C THR A 497 9.64 -26.37 -14.02
N PHE A 498 9.36 -25.64 -12.95
CA PHE A 498 8.44 -24.52 -12.96
C PHE A 498 9.14 -23.30 -12.39
N TYR A 499 9.08 -22.20 -13.11
CA TYR A 499 9.61 -20.91 -12.69
C TYR A 499 8.47 -19.92 -12.51
N LEU A 500 8.27 -19.43 -11.28
CA LEU A 500 7.35 -18.33 -11.02
C LEU A 500 8.14 -17.03 -10.90
N THR A 501 8.14 -16.26 -11.98
CA THR A 501 8.78 -14.93 -12.10
C THR A 501 7.77 -13.84 -12.45
N LYS A 502 6.75 -14.16 -13.26
CA LYS A 502 5.73 -13.19 -13.70
C LYS A 502 4.76 -12.83 -12.57
N GLY A 503 4.59 -11.54 -12.32
CA GLY A 503 3.74 -11.02 -11.24
C GLY A 503 4.29 -11.28 -9.83
N TRP A 504 5.58 -11.63 -9.72
CA TRP A 504 6.23 -12.07 -8.49
C TRP A 504 7.51 -11.25 -8.26
N ALA A 505 7.61 -10.50 -7.17
CA ALA A 505 8.88 -9.85 -6.79
C ALA A 505 9.86 -10.90 -6.24
N GLY A 506 10.54 -11.63 -7.13
CA GLY A 506 11.32 -12.79 -6.74
C GLY A 506 11.32 -13.90 -7.78
N LEU A 507 11.73 -15.07 -7.33
CA LEU A 507 11.72 -16.30 -8.12
C LEU A 507 11.24 -17.44 -7.24
N VAL A 508 10.33 -18.27 -7.73
CA VAL A 508 10.13 -19.62 -7.17
C VAL A 508 10.64 -20.62 -8.19
N VAL A 509 11.49 -21.55 -7.75
CA VAL A 509 11.88 -22.72 -8.53
C VAL A 509 11.27 -23.94 -7.91
N MET A 510 10.44 -24.66 -8.68
CA MET A 510 9.87 -25.94 -8.28
C MET A 510 10.24 -27.01 -9.31
N VAL A 511 10.58 -28.20 -8.84
CA VAL A 511 10.93 -29.34 -9.69
C VAL A 511 9.99 -30.49 -9.45
N GLU A 512 9.59 -31.16 -10.51
CA GLU A 512 8.90 -32.45 -10.49
C GLU A 512 9.80 -33.55 -11.03
N ASN A 513 9.90 -34.62 -10.26
CA ASN A 513 10.52 -35.87 -10.68
C ASN A 513 9.44 -36.87 -11.09
N ARG A 514 9.30 -37.09 -12.40
CA ARG A 514 8.33 -38.03 -12.97
C ARG A 514 8.87 -39.46 -13.13
N HIS A 515 10.05 -39.76 -12.58
CA HIS A 515 10.56 -41.14 -12.54
C HIS A 515 9.93 -41.92 -11.41
N GLU A 516 9.71 -43.21 -11.66
CA GLU A 516 9.16 -44.14 -10.67
C GLU A 516 10.21 -44.67 -9.68
N LYS A 517 11.49 -44.73 -10.08
CA LYS A 517 12.53 -45.47 -9.33
C LYS A 517 13.83 -44.71 -9.11
N LYS A 518 13.95 -43.52 -9.67
CA LYS A 518 15.21 -42.75 -9.68
C LYS A 518 15.00 -41.37 -9.09
N TRP A 519 16.01 -40.90 -8.38
CA TRP A 519 16.08 -39.55 -7.84
C TRP A 519 16.55 -38.59 -8.93
N ILE A 520 16.16 -37.33 -8.80
CA ILE A 520 16.75 -36.26 -9.60
C ILE A 520 17.52 -35.36 -8.64
N HIS A 521 18.83 -35.27 -8.86
CA HIS A 521 19.65 -34.26 -8.19
C HIS A 521 19.56 -32.98 -8.99
N VAL A 522 19.25 -31.88 -8.32
CA VAL A 522 19.10 -30.56 -8.93
C VAL A 522 20.04 -29.61 -8.22
N LYS A 523 20.82 -28.84 -8.97
CA LYS A 523 21.58 -27.70 -8.46
C LYS A 523 20.98 -26.42 -9.03
N CYS A 524 20.54 -25.54 -8.15
CA CYS A 524 20.05 -24.21 -8.47
C CYS A 524 21.07 -23.18 -8.00
N ASP A 525 21.60 -22.39 -8.94
CA ASP A 525 22.62 -21.38 -8.69
C ASP A 525 22.07 -20.00 -9.02
N CYS A 526 21.98 -19.14 -8.01
CA CYS A 526 21.43 -17.79 -8.11
C CYS A 526 22.43 -16.70 -7.65
N GLN A 527 23.73 -17.00 -7.60
CA GLN A 527 24.76 -16.10 -7.02
C GLN A 527 24.90 -14.76 -7.76
N GLU A 528 24.55 -14.71 -9.05
CA GLU A 528 24.58 -13.48 -9.86
C GLU A 528 23.38 -12.55 -9.59
N SER A 529 22.47 -12.92 -8.68
CA SER A 529 21.34 -12.07 -8.28
C SER A 529 21.76 -10.94 -7.35
N TYR A 530 21.05 -9.81 -7.40
CA TYR A 530 21.34 -8.61 -6.60
C TYR A 530 20.11 -8.16 -5.80
N ASN A 531 20.33 -7.75 -4.54
CA ASN A 531 19.28 -7.30 -3.60
C ASN A 531 18.16 -8.35 -3.39
N VAL A 532 18.57 -9.62 -3.27
CA VAL A 532 17.65 -10.72 -2.97
C VAL A 532 18.18 -11.58 -1.82
N VAL A 533 17.27 -12.22 -1.09
CA VAL A 533 17.58 -13.30 -0.17
C VAL A 533 16.80 -14.57 -0.55
N SER A 534 17.21 -15.69 0.01
CA SER A 534 16.68 -17.01 -0.29
C SER A 534 16.00 -17.59 0.93
N THR A 535 14.90 -18.34 0.75
CA THR A 535 14.30 -19.15 1.81
C THR A 535 15.20 -20.30 2.26
N ARG A 536 16.29 -20.58 1.54
CA ARG A 536 17.30 -21.57 1.91
C ARG A 536 18.50 -20.97 2.65
N GLY A 537 18.52 -19.67 2.91
CA GLY A 537 19.63 -18.95 3.54
C GLY A 537 20.82 -18.71 2.60
N GLU A 538 20.97 -19.57 1.59
CA GLU A 538 22.00 -19.52 0.56
C GLU A 538 21.42 -19.30 -0.84
N LEU A 539 22.21 -18.70 -1.73
CA LEU A 539 21.86 -18.49 -3.15
C LEU A 539 22.21 -19.67 -4.05
N VAL A 540 22.85 -20.71 -3.51
CA VAL A 540 23.08 -21.98 -4.20
C VAL A 540 22.44 -23.08 -3.40
N THR A 541 21.57 -23.86 -4.04
CA THR A 541 21.02 -25.07 -3.43
C THR A 541 21.27 -26.28 -4.30
N ILE A 542 21.39 -27.43 -3.66
CA ILE A 542 21.53 -28.73 -4.28
C ILE A 542 20.59 -29.67 -3.54
N ASP A 543 19.66 -30.26 -4.27
CA ASP A 543 18.54 -31.00 -3.69
C ASP A 543 18.36 -32.34 -4.40
N SER A 544 18.08 -33.38 -3.62
CA SER A 544 17.67 -34.69 -4.13
C SER A 544 16.15 -34.83 -4.10
N VAL A 545 15.52 -34.76 -5.28
CA VAL A 545 14.07 -34.87 -5.44
C VAL A 545 13.69 -36.36 -5.61
N PRO A 546 12.90 -36.94 -4.69
CA PRO A 546 12.56 -38.37 -4.76
C PRO A 546 11.67 -38.74 -5.95
N PRO A 547 11.59 -40.04 -6.30
CA PRO A 547 10.72 -40.53 -7.35
C PRO A 547 9.25 -40.12 -7.14
N MET A 548 8.55 -39.79 -8.22
CA MET A 548 7.12 -39.41 -8.24
C MET A 548 6.75 -38.24 -7.31
N GLN A 549 7.71 -37.36 -7.03
CA GLN A 549 7.53 -36.22 -6.14
C GLN A 549 7.91 -34.90 -6.80
N ARG A 550 7.34 -33.83 -6.25
CA ARG A 550 7.65 -32.45 -6.56
C ARG A 550 8.20 -31.75 -5.32
N GLN A 551 9.08 -30.78 -5.51
CA GLN A 551 9.72 -30.05 -4.43
C GLN A 551 9.91 -28.59 -4.81
N VAL A 552 9.59 -27.67 -3.88
CA VAL A 552 10.03 -26.28 -3.98
C VAL A 552 11.51 -26.26 -3.64
N VAL A 553 12.35 -25.91 -4.61
CA VAL A 553 13.82 -25.93 -4.46
C VAL A 553 14.29 -24.69 -3.71
N ILE A 554 13.86 -23.53 -4.19
CA ILE A 554 14.26 -22.22 -3.65
C ILE A 554 13.15 -21.19 -3.92
N VAL A 555 12.95 -20.28 -2.97
CA VAL A 555 12.20 -19.04 -3.16
C VAL A 555 13.14 -17.87 -2.93
N LEU A 556 13.39 -17.09 -3.97
CA LEU A 556 14.08 -15.80 -3.87
C LEU A 556 13.09 -14.68 -3.63
N THR A 557 13.51 -13.71 -2.84
CA THR A 557 12.72 -12.57 -2.39
C THR A 557 13.56 -11.31 -2.46
N GLN A 558 12.96 -10.18 -2.82
CA GLN A 558 13.63 -8.89 -2.68
C GLN A 558 13.95 -8.65 -1.19
N LEU A 559 15.18 -8.23 -0.89
CA LEU A 559 15.59 -7.95 0.49
C LEU A 559 15.08 -6.58 0.93
N GLU A 560 15.41 -5.53 0.18
CA GLU A 560 15.03 -4.15 0.48
C GLU A 560 14.22 -3.52 -0.65
N GLY A 561 13.10 -2.87 -0.31
CA GLY A 561 12.19 -2.24 -1.28
C GLY A 561 12.66 -0.89 -1.84
N SER A 562 13.66 -0.25 -1.21
CA SER A 562 14.19 1.06 -1.59
C SER A 562 15.10 1.03 -2.82
N GLY A 563 15.69 -0.13 -3.14
CA GLY A 563 16.56 -0.34 -4.30
C GLY A 563 15.95 -1.24 -5.37
N GLY A 564 16.49 -1.16 -6.58
CA GLY A 564 16.22 -2.18 -7.60
C GLY A 564 16.74 -3.56 -7.16
N PHE A 565 16.18 -4.63 -7.72
CA PHE A 565 16.70 -5.99 -7.57
C PHE A 565 16.84 -6.64 -8.95
N SER A 566 17.71 -7.63 -9.05
CA SER A 566 17.83 -8.44 -10.27
C SER A 566 17.96 -9.90 -9.91
N ILE A 567 17.43 -10.75 -10.77
CA ILE A 567 17.42 -12.20 -10.58
C ILE A 567 18.13 -12.84 -11.75
N ALA A 568 19.20 -13.56 -11.44
CA ALA A 568 19.89 -14.46 -12.34
C ALA A 568 19.85 -15.84 -11.72
N HIS A 569 19.45 -16.86 -12.50
CA HIS A 569 19.41 -18.23 -12.02
C HIS A 569 19.86 -19.21 -13.10
N ARG A 570 20.54 -20.27 -12.67
CA ARG A 570 20.94 -21.41 -13.52
C ARG A 570 20.53 -22.70 -12.82
N LEU A 571 19.86 -23.58 -13.56
CA LEU A 571 19.46 -24.88 -13.06
C LEU A 571 20.20 -25.99 -13.80
N THR A 572 20.91 -26.84 -13.07
CA THR A 572 21.51 -28.07 -13.61
C THR A 572 20.91 -29.28 -12.90
N HIS A 573 20.76 -30.40 -13.60
CA HIS A 573 20.17 -31.60 -13.05
C HIS A 573 20.87 -32.86 -13.55
N ARG A 574 20.77 -33.94 -12.77
CA ARG A 574 21.19 -35.29 -13.17
C ARG A 574 20.29 -36.35 -12.52
N LEU A 575 20.16 -37.47 -13.21
CA LEU A 575 19.49 -38.65 -12.69
C LEU A 575 20.40 -39.42 -11.72
N ALA A 576 19.83 -39.92 -10.63
CA ALA A 576 20.55 -40.66 -9.59
C ALA A 576 19.81 -41.91 -9.12
N ASN A 577 20.58 -42.92 -8.71
CA ASN A 577 20.04 -44.19 -8.19
C ASN A 577 19.89 -44.18 -6.65
N SER A 578 20.28 -43.10 -5.98
CA SER A 578 20.16 -42.92 -4.54
C SER A 578 19.88 -41.46 -4.20
N SER A 579 19.47 -41.19 -2.96
CA SER A 579 19.17 -39.85 -2.46
C SER A 579 20.41 -39.01 -2.13
N GLY A 580 21.57 -39.64 -1.92
CA GLY A 580 22.79 -38.94 -1.50
C GLY A 580 23.39 -38.12 -2.65
N LEU A 581 23.79 -36.87 -2.36
CA LEU A 581 24.28 -35.93 -3.37
C LEU A 581 25.66 -36.28 -3.94
N HIS A 582 26.41 -37.19 -3.32
CA HIS A 582 27.77 -37.60 -3.74
C HIS A 582 28.70 -36.40 -3.97
N ASP A 583 29.37 -36.31 -5.12
CA ASP A 583 30.27 -35.22 -5.53
C ASP A 583 29.61 -33.83 -5.58
N TRP A 584 28.29 -33.74 -5.49
CA TRP A 584 27.57 -32.46 -5.45
C TRP A 584 27.33 -31.95 -4.04
N GLY A 585 27.66 -32.69 -2.97
CA GLY A 585 27.41 -32.22 -1.61
C GLY A 585 28.28 -32.91 -0.55
N PRO A 586 28.10 -32.54 0.72
CA PRO A 586 28.74 -33.25 1.82
C PRO A 586 28.38 -34.75 1.83
N PRO A 587 29.26 -35.62 2.36
CA PRO A 587 28.96 -37.04 2.50
C PRO A 587 27.62 -37.28 3.21
N SER A 588 26.81 -38.19 2.68
CA SER A 588 25.46 -38.54 3.20
C SER A 588 24.40 -37.43 3.15
N ALA A 589 24.71 -36.23 2.65
CA ALA A 589 23.72 -35.18 2.50
C ALA A 589 22.77 -35.49 1.34
N THR A 590 21.47 -35.24 1.55
CA THR A 590 20.44 -35.28 0.49
C THR A 590 20.04 -33.87 0.01
N HIS A 591 20.39 -32.85 0.80
CA HIS A 591 20.17 -31.43 0.52
C HIS A 591 21.39 -30.61 0.97
N CYS A 592 21.73 -29.57 0.23
CA CYS A 592 22.79 -28.62 0.56
C CYS A 592 22.35 -27.21 0.14
N PRO A 593 22.13 -26.25 1.07
CA PRO A 593 22.21 -26.42 2.52
C PRO A 593 21.13 -27.37 3.07
N PRO A 594 21.30 -27.92 4.29
CA PRO A 594 20.29 -28.74 4.97
C PRO A 594 18.93 -28.04 5.09
N ILE A 595 17.85 -28.84 5.20
CA ILE A 595 16.48 -28.35 5.33
C ILE A 595 15.99 -28.60 6.77
N ASP A 596 16.62 -27.97 7.76
CA ASP A 596 16.28 -28.22 9.16
C ASP A 596 15.27 -27.20 9.73
N ASN A 597 15.24 -25.98 9.18
CA ASN A 597 14.41 -24.86 9.69
C ASN A 597 13.26 -24.45 8.75
N VAL A 598 13.23 -24.98 7.53
CA VAL A 598 12.24 -24.66 6.47
C VAL A 598 11.61 -25.92 5.89
N THR A 599 11.60 -26.98 6.69
CA THR A 599 11.20 -28.33 6.30
C THR A 599 9.82 -28.35 5.69
N ASP A 600 8.88 -27.58 6.24
CA ASP A 600 7.52 -27.56 5.75
C ASP A 600 7.38 -27.02 4.32
N LEU A 601 8.05 -25.93 3.97
CA LEU A 601 8.04 -25.35 2.62
C LEU A 601 8.75 -26.27 1.60
N HIS A 602 9.93 -26.75 1.95
CA HIS A 602 10.81 -27.46 1.02
C HIS A 602 10.64 -28.97 1.07
N ALA A 603 9.76 -29.51 1.92
CA ALA A 603 9.48 -30.94 1.94
C ALA A 603 8.85 -31.39 0.61
N PRO A 604 9.30 -32.51 0.03
CA PRO A 604 8.69 -33.08 -1.17
C PRO A 604 7.19 -33.39 -1.01
N ARG A 605 6.45 -33.36 -2.12
CA ARG A 605 5.02 -33.71 -2.22
C ARG A 605 4.81 -34.70 -3.36
N MET A 606 3.88 -35.63 -3.21
CA MET A 606 3.53 -36.55 -4.30
C MET A 606 2.96 -35.79 -5.50
N ILE A 607 3.34 -36.22 -6.70
CA ILE A 607 2.66 -35.82 -7.93
C ILE A 607 1.34 -36.59 -7.97
N VAL A 608 0.21 -35.87 -7.84
CA VAL A 608 -1.15 -36.43 -7.90
C VAL A 608 -1.64 -36.48 -9.34
#